data_AF-A0A536Y2A3-F1
#
_entry.id   AF-A0A536Y2A3-F1
#
_cell.length_a   1.000
_cell.length_b   1.000
_cell.length_c   1.000
_cell.angle_alpha   90.00
_cell.angle_beta   90.00
_cell.angle_gamma   90.00
#
_symmetry.space_group_name_H-M   'P 1'
#
loop_
_entity.id
_entity.type
_entity.pdbx_description
1 polymer ?
#
loop_
_entity_poly.entity_id
_entity_poly.type
_entity_poly.pdbx_seq_one_letter_code
_entity_poly.pdbx_strand_id
1 'polypeptide(L)' 'MKNRDSKFKTKFWRDAAARLPVEVRERHLAELQRAERWELALDRAIQALARVKAAFTRAFHTPRGAH' A
#
# COMPACT_ATOMS: atom_id res chain seq x y z
N MET A 1 3.27 19.17 22.91
CA MET A 1 3.73 17.79 22.58
C MET A 1 2.79 16.80 23.25
N LYS A 2 2.11 15.93 22.48
CA LYS A 2 1.60 14.64 22.96
C LYS A 2 1.14 13.79 21.75
N ASN A 3 2.06 12.92 21.36
CA ASN A 3 1.90 11.61 20.73
C ASN A 3 0.99 11.51 19.51
N ARG A 4 1.56 11.85 18.35
CA ARG A 4 1.16 11.33 17.03
C ARG A 4 1.48 9.83 16.97
N ASP A 5 0.80 9.03 17.78
CA ASP A 5 0.69 7.59 17.56
C ASP A 5 -0.11 7.42 16.27
N SER A 6 0.59 7.48 15.13
CA SER A 6 -0.02 7.38 13.81
C SER A 6 -0.44 5.93 13.62
N LYS A 7 -1.59 5.58 14.19
CA LYS A 7 -2.22 4.25 14.11
C LYS A 7 -2.43 3.78 12.67
N PHE A 8 -2.37 4.70 11.71
CA PHE A 8 -2.46 4.48 10.28
C PHE A 8 -1.32 5.20 9.54
N LYS A 9 -0.73 4.53 8.54
CA LYS A 9 0.41 5.00 7.74
C LYS A 9 0.00 5.98 6.64
N THR A 10 -1.16 5.79 6.06
CA THR A 10 -1.69 6.58 4.96
C THR A 10 -2.55 7.74 5.49
N LYS A 11 -2.70 8.80 4.67
CA LYS A 11 -3.64 9.88 5.00
C LYS A 11 -5.09 9.42 4.91
N PHE A 12 -5.41 8.56 3.93
CA PHE A 12 -6.76 8.03 3.72
C PHE A 12 -7.28 7.30 4.98
N TRP A 13 -6.54 6.34 5.51
CA TRP A 13 -7.00 5.57 6.67
C TRP A 13 -7.03 6.39 7.97
N ARG A 14 -6.16 7.40 8.10
CA ARG A 14 -6.26 8.38 9.20
C ARG A 14 -7.56 9.18 9.13
N ASP A 15 -7.89 9.70 7.95
CA ASP A 15 -9.10 10.50 7.74
C ASP A 15 -10.36 9.63 7.87
N ALA A 16 -10.34 8.39 7.36
CA ALA A 16 -11.42 7.42 7.49
C ALA A 16 -11.69 7.05 8.95
N ALA A 17 -10.64 6.77 9.73
CA ALA A 17 -10.77 6.51 11.16
C ALA A 17 -11.25 7.74 11.93
N ALA A 18 -10.84 8.94 11.55
CA ALA A 18 -11.29 10.18 12.19
C ALA A 18 -12.79 10.48 11.96
N ARG A 19 -13.36 10.01 10.84
CA ARG A 19 -14.79 10.15 10.52
C ARG A 19 -15.68 9.16 11.28
N LEU A 20 -15.12 8.09 11.82
CA LEU A 20 -15.88 7.09 12.57
C LEU A 20 -16.17 7.57 14.01
N PRO A 21 -17.36 7.29 14.56
CA PRO A 21 -17.65 7.46 15.97
C PRO A 21 -16.62 6.72 16.84
N VAL A 22 -16.29 7.27 18.01
CA VAL A 22 -15.21 6.76 18.87
C VAL A 22 -15.40 5.28 19.21
N GLU A 23 -16.63 4.88 19.53
CA GLU A 23 -16.99 3.51 19.92
C GLU A 23 -16.77 2.51 18.77
N VAL A 24 -17.15 2.89 17.55
CA VAL A 24 -16.95 2.07 16.33
C VAL A 24 -15.47 2.03 15.97
N ARG A 25 -14.77 3.16 16.11
CA ARG A 25 -13.34 3.26 15.81
C ARG A 25 -12.50 2.37 16.72
N GLU A 26 -12.79 2.32 18.02
CA GLU A 26 -12.07 1.46 18.96
C GLU A 26 -12.36 -0.01 18.70
N ARG A 27 -13.63 -0.36 18.45
CA ARG A 27 -14.05 -1.72 18.14
C ARG A 27 -13.41 -2.28 16.87
N HIS A 28 -13.33 -1.46 15.81
CA HIS A 28 -12.84 -1.88 14.49
C HIS A 28 -11.39 -1.44 14.21
N LEU A 29 -10.68 -0.90 15.21
CA LEU A 29 -9.34 -0.35 15.03
C LEU A 29 -8.37 -1.37 14.40
N ALA A 30 -8.41 -2.61 14.91
CA ALA A 30 -7.53 -3.68 14.44
C ALA A 30 -7.86 -4.10 13.00
N GLU A 31 -9.14 -4.11 12.62
CA GLU A 31 -9.59 -4.46 11.28
C GLU A 31 -9.22 -3.37 10.27
N LEU A 32 -9.44 -2.10 10.62
CA LEU A 32 -9.01 -0.96 9.81
C LEU A 32 -7.49 -0.99 9.57
N GLN A 33 -6.70 -1.29 10.60
CA GLN A 33 -5.24 -1.40 10.46
C GLN A 33 -4.83 -2.56 9.56
N ARG A 34 -5.54 -3.69 9.65
CA ARG A 34 -5.30 -4.85 8.81
C ARG A 34 -5.64 -4.55 7.34
N ALA A 35 -6.72 -3.83 7.11
CA ALA A 35 -7.13 -3.38 5.78
C ALA A 35 -6.06 -2.46 5.15
N GLU A 36 -5.54 -1.47 5.90
CA GLU A 36 -4.44 -0.62 5.41
C GLU A 36 -3.18 -1.41 5.04
N ARG A 37 -2.82 -2.41 5.86
CA ARG A 37 -1.66 -3.25 5.57
C ARG A 37 -1.85 -4.08 4.30
N TRP A 38 -3.07 -4.57 4.06
CA TRP A 38 -3.40 -5.32 2.85
C TRP A 38 -3.33 -4.44 1.61
N GLU A 39 -3.88 -3.23 1.66
CA GLU A 39 -3.79 -2.28 0.56
C GLU A 39 -2.32 -1.97 0.20
N LEU A 40 -1.50 -1.65 1.21
CA LEU A 40 -0.07 -1.38 0.99
C LEU A 40 0.70 -2.61 0.50
N ALA A 41 0.31 -3.81 0.92
CA ALA A 41 0.93 -5.05 0.45
C ALA A 41 0.56 -5.34 -1.01
N LEU A 42 -0.70 -5.11 -1.39
CA LEU A 42 -1.17 -5.27 -2.77
C LEU A 42 -0.48 -4.27 -3.70
N ASP A 43 -0.38 -3.00 -3.31
CA ASP A 43 0.35 -2.00 -4.09
C ASP A 43 1.80 -2.40 -4.34
N ARG A 44 2.47 -2.92 -3.32
CA ARG A 44 3.85 -3.42 -3.47
C ARG A 44 3.92 -4.65 -4.36
N ALA A 45 2.97 -5.58 -4.25
CA ALA A 45 2.91 -6.76 -5.09
C ALA A 45 2.69 -6.38 -6.56
N ILE A 46 1.78 -5.45 -6.84
CA ILE A 46 1.52 -4.92 -8.17
C ILE A 46 2.76 -4.24 -8.73
N GLN A 47 3.43 -3.39 -7.94
CA GLN A 47 4.67 -2.74 -8.37
C GLN A 47 5.81 -3.74 -8.62
N ALA A 48 5.95 -4.77 -7.79
CA ALA A 48 6.93 -5.82 -7.99
C ALA A 48 6.65 -6.60 -9.28
N LEU A 49 5.40 -6.97 -9.52
CA LEU A 49 4.98 -7.65 -10.75
C LEU A 49 5.22 -6.77 -11.98
N ALA A 50 4.90 -5.48 -11.89
CA ALA A 50 5.15 -4.52 -12.97
C ALA A 50 6.65 -4.41 -13.30
N ARG A 51 7.52 -4.39 -12.27
CA ARG A 51 8.98 -4.39 -12.45
C ARG A 51 9.49 -5.67 -13.09
N VAL A 52 9.00 -6.83 -12.64
CA VAL A 52 9.34 -8.13 -13.24
C VAL A 52 8.90 -8.18 -14.70
N LYS A 53 7.67 -7.76 -15.00
CA LYS A 53 7.18 -7.68 -16.37
C LYS A 53 8.03 -6.74 -17.23
N ALA A 54 8.38 -5.56 -16.72
CA ALA A 54 9.21 -4.60 -17.44
C ALA A 54 10.64 -5.12 -17.69
N ALA A 55 11.23 -5.81 -16.72
CA ALA A 55 12.54 -6.44 -16.87
C ALA A 55 12.50 -7.59 -17.88
N PHE A 56 11.45 -8.42 -17.83
CA PHE A 56 11.21 -9.47 -18.81
C PHE A 56 11.04 -8.88 -20.21
N THR A 57 10.15 -7.91 -20.42
CA THR A 57 9.98 -7.28 -21.74
C THR A 57 11.27 -6.66 -22.25
N ARG A 58 12.10 -6.05 -21.40
CA ARG A 58 13.42 -5.52 -21.81
C ARG A 58 14.38 -6.63 -22.24
N ALA A 59 14.46 -7.72 -21.50
CA ALA A 59 15.32 -8.86 -21.88
C ALA A 59 14.94 -9.43 -23.26
N PHE A 60 13.65 -9.53 -23.56
CA PHE A 60 13.15 -10.04 -24.84
C PHE A 60 13.13 -9.01 -25.97
N HIS A 61 13.09 -7.71 -25.69
CA HIS A 61 13.16 -6.63 -26.68
C HIS A 61 14.58 -6.11 -26.95
N THR A 62 15.62 -6.63 -26.30
CA THR A 62 17.00 -6.31 -26.70
C THR A 62 17.18 -6.75 -28.15
N PRO A 63 17.33 -5.83 -29.13
CA PRO A 63 17.53 -6.23 -30.51
C PRO A 63 18.86 -6.96 -30.54
N ARG A 64 18.85 -8.22 -30.99
CA ARG A 64 20.05 -9.01 -31.30
C ARG A 64 20.80 -8.48 -32.54
N GLY A 65 20.73 -7.18 -32.82
CA GLY A 65 21.26 -6.58 -34.03
C GLY A 65 21.43 -5.08 -33.91
N ALA A 66 22.66 -4.68 -33.60
CA ALA A 66 23.30 -3.51 -34.19
C ALA A 66 24.81 -3.75 -34.05
N HIS A 67 25.31 -4.56 -34.99
CA HIS A 67 26.71 -4.56 -35.44
C HIS A 67 27.03 -3.21 -36.10
#